data_AF-A0A182UX54-F1
#
_entry.id   AF-A0A182UX54-F1
#
_cell.length_a   1.000
_cell.length_b   1.000
_cell.length_c   1.000
_cell.angle_alpha   90.00
_cell.angle_beta   90.00
_cell.angle_gamma   90.00
#
_symmetry.space_group_name_H-M   'P 1'
#
loop_
_entity.id
_entity.type
_entity.pdbx_description
1 polymer ?
#
loop_
_entity_poly.entity_id
_entity_poly.type
_entity_poly.pdbx_seq_one_letter_code
_entity_poly.pdbx_strand_id
1 'polypeptide(L)' 'MAAWRTAGLNYINYSNIAARLLRKALKPELRVQAARRDDSHIKFTKWQGGKPESK' A
#
# COMPACT_ATOMS: atom_id res chain seq x y z
N MET A 1 -6.08 6.77 22.01
CA MET A 1 -6.20 6.66 20.54
C MET A 1 -5.30 5.52 20.05
N ALA A 2 -5.69 4.79 19.01
CA ALA A 2 -4.84 3.73 18.48
C ALA A 2 -3.54 4.31 17.87
N ALA A 3 -2.39 3.70 18.17
CA ALA A 3 -1.07 4.22 17.79
C ALA A 3 -0.90 4.45 16.26
N TRP A 4 -1.59 3.68 15.43
CA TRP A 4 -1.55 3.86 13.97
C TRP A 4 -2.32 5.11 13.51
N ARG A 5 -3.38 5.52 14.22
CA ARG A 5 -4.10 6.76 13.93
C ARG A 5 -3.26 7.98 14.27
N THR A 6 -2.54 7.94 15.38
CA THR A 6 -1.63 9.03 15.79
C THR A 6 -0.43 9.15 14.85
N ALA A 7 -0.02 8.05 14.20
CA ALA A 7 1.01 8.05 13.16
C ALA A 7 0.52 8.56 11.78
N GLY A 8 -0.72 9.07 11.68
CA GLY A 8 -1.28 9.59 10.43
C GLY A 8 -1.69 8.51 9.41
N LEU A 9 -1.72 7.23 9.81
CA LEU A 9 -2.19 6.17 8.92
C LEU A 9 -3.73 6.19 8.84
N ASN A 10 -4.24 6.18 7.62
CA ASN A 10 -5.63 5.83 7.38
C ASN A 10 -5.83 4.31 7.57
N TYR A 11 -7.08 3.89 7.79
CA TYR A 11 -7.41 2.48 8.05
C TYR A 11 -6.98 1.55 6.91
N ILE A 12 -7.14 1.99 5.66
CA ILE A 12 -6.78 1.22 4.45
C ILE A 12 -5.27 0.97 4.40
N ASN A 13 -4.46 1.98 4.71
CA ASN A 13 -3.00 1.87 4.74
C ASN A 13 -2.56 0.94 5.87
N TYR A 14 -3.16 1.07 7.05
CA TYR A 14 -2.89 0.18 8.18
C TYR A 14 -3.18 -1.29 7.83
N SER A 15 -4.37 -1.58 7.29
CA SER A 15 -4.75 -2.95 6.92
C SER A 15 -3.86 -3.52 5.79
N ASN A 16 -3.50 -2.70 4.81
CA ASN A 16 -2.58 -3.10 3.74
C ASN A 16 -1.17 -3.42 4.26
N ILE A 17 -0.67 -2.68 5.26
CA ILE A 17 0.62 -3.00 5.93
C ILE A 17 0.54 -4.37 6.61
N ALA A 18 -0.51 -4.62 7.40
CA ALA A 18 -0.71 -5.90 8.07
C ALA A 18 -0.84 -7.07 7.07
N ALA A 19 -1.57 -6.87 5.97
CA ALA A 19 -1.73 -7.86 4.92
C ALA A 19 -0.39 -8.22 4.24
N ARG A 20 0.48 -7.25 3.98
CA ARG A 20 1.82 -7.49 3.43
C ARG A 20 2.69 -8.32 4.39
N LEU A 21 2.67 -7.99 5.67
CA LEU A 21 3.38 -8.77 6.70
C LEU A 21 2.89 -10.22 6.74
N LEU A 22 1.57 -10.43 6.70
CA LEU A 22 0.99 -11.76 6.67
C LEU A 22 1.45 -12.56 5.44
N ARG A 23 1.45 -11.95 4.24
CA ARG A 23 1.94 -12.61 3.01
C ARG A 23 3.40 -13.04 3.09
N LYS A 24 4.25 -12.25 3.74
CA LYS A 24 5.65 -12.60 3.96
C LYS A 24 5.83 -13.77 4.93
N ALA A 25 4.91 -13.92 5.89
CA ALA A 25 4.93 -15.01 6.86
C ALA A 25 4.45 -16.36 6.30
N LEU A 26 3.86 -16.41 5.09
CA LEU A 26 3.45 -17.67 4.46
C LEU A 26 4.63 -18.57 4.13
N LYS A 27 4.34 -19.88 4.00
CA LYS A 27 5.29 -20.87 3.50
C LYS A 27 5.80 -20.50 2.09
N PRO A 28 7.06 -20.83 1.73
CA PRO A 28 7.67 -20.44 0.45
C PRO A 28 6.82 -20.81 -0.78
N GLU A 29 6.21 -21.99 -0.76
CA GLU A 29 5.36 -22.52 -1.83
C GLU A 29 4.14 -21.65 -2.14
N LEU A 30 3.55 -21.00 -1.14
CA LEU A 30 2.38 -20.11 -1.30
C LEU A 30 2.77 -18.64 -1.42
N ARG A 31 3.97 -18.27 -0.94
CA ARG A 31 4.45 -16.89 -0.89
C ARG A 31 4.59 -16.27 -2.27
N VAL A 32 5.06 -17.02 -3.26
CA VAL A 32 5.26 -16.53 -4.63
C VAL A 32 3.94 -16.07 -5.26
N GLN A 33 2.87 -16.84 -5.11
CA GLN A 33 1.56 -16.47 -5.63
C GLN A 33 0.98 -15.28 -4.86
N ALA A 34 1.16 -15.24 -3.54
CA ALA A 34 0.68 -14.16 -2.69
C ALA A 34 1.39 -12.82 -2.95
N ALA A 35 2.69 -12.85 -3.27
CA ALA A 35 3.51 -11.65 -3.50
C ALA A 35 2.99 -10.78 -4.65
N ARG A 36 2.33 -11.37 -5.65
CA ARG A 36 1.74 -10.65 -6.80
C ARG A 36 0.70 -9.60 -6.39
N ARG A 37 0.11 -9.70 -5.20
CA ARG A 37 -0.84 -8.72 -4.66
C ARG A 37 -0.18 -7.46 -4.10
N ASP A 38 1.13 -7.47 -3.89
CA ASP A 38 1.85 -6.32 -3.33
C ASP A 38 2.28 -5.33 -4.43
N ASP A 39 2.25 -5.75 -5.70
CA ASP A 39 2.63 -4.93 -6.85
C ASP A 39 1.51 -3.94 -7.23
N SER A 40 1.84 -2.65 -7.34
CA SER A 40 0.94 -1.60 -7.82
C SER A 40 1.66 -0.71 -8.82
N HIS A 41 1.14 -0.65 -10.05
CA HIS A 41 1.71 0.14 -11.15
C HIS A 41 0.96 1.46 -11.38
N ILE A 42 0.37 2.04 -10.33
CA ILE A 42 -0.45 3.24 -10.44
C ILE A 42 0.46 4.47 -10.34
N LYS A 43 0.45 5.32 -11.37
CA LYS A 43 1.08 6.64 -11.35
C LYS A 43 0.02 7.70 -11.06
N PHE A 44 0.24 8.49 -10.02
CA PHE A 44 -0.61 9.64 -9.71
C PHE A 44 -0.06 10.90 -10.38
N THR A 45 -0.90 11.59 -11.14
CA THR A 45 -0.59 12.90 -11.72
C THR A 45 -1.59 13.90 -11.14
N LYS A 46 -1.10 14.84 -10.35
CA LYS A 46 -1.92 15.94 -9.84
C LYS A 46 -2.15 16.94 -10.97
N TRP A 47 -3.36 17.45 -11.12
CA TRP A 47 -3.69 18.49 -12.09
C TRP A 47 -4.07 19.76 -11.34
N GLN A 48 -3.51 20.90 -11.74
CA GLN A 48 -3.82 22.19 -11.13
C GLN A 48 -3.76 23.29 -12.20
N GLY A 49 -4.75 24.19 -12.22
CA GLY A 49 -4.81 25.28 -13.20
C GLY A 49 -4.87 24.81 -14.67
N GLY A 50 -5.45 23.64 -14.94
CA GLY A 50 -5.59 23.09 -16.29
C GLY A 50 -4.32 22.45 -16.87
N LYS A 51 -3.24 22.37 -16.11
CA LYS A 51 -2.01 21.67 -16.52
C LYS A 51 -1.69 20.53 -15.55
N PRO A 52 -1.12 19.41 -16.04
CA PRO A 52 -0.57 18.40 -15.15
C PRO A 52 0.61 19.02 -14.39
N GLU A 53 0.56 18.92 -13.07
CA GLU A 53 1.68 19.25 -12.20
C GLU A 53 2.69 18.11 -12.37
N SER A 54 3.62 18.27 -13.32
CA SER A 54 4.78 17.41 -13.37
C SER A 54 5.61 17.68 -12.13
N LYS A 55 5.86 16.64 -11.35
CA LYS A 55 6.91 16.67 -10.33
C LYS A 55 8.28 16.78 -10.99
#